data_AF-A0A838QAB7-F1
#
_entry.id   AF-A0A838QAB7-F1
#
_cell.length_a   1.000
_cell.length_b   1.000
_cell.length_c   1.000
_cell.angle_alpha   90.00
_cell.angle_beta   90.00
_cell.angle_gamma   90.00
#
_symmetry.space_group_name_H-M   'P 1'
#
loop_
_entity.id
_entity.type
_entity.pdbx_description
1 polymer ?
#
loop_
_entity_poly.entity_id
_entity_poly.type
_entity_poly.pdbx_seq_one_letter_code
_entity_poly.pdbx_strand_id
1 'polypeptide(L)'
;FDNLSRHTGIVIEDKGHSIALHYRQALPLASYSHKLLRSLVSEAGPEFAVQTGKRVVEIKPAGKDKGVAVMEFMSEAPFIGRTPVFVGDDTTDEYGFVVVNGMDGHSVKVGAGKTAAKWRFRDVDAVRKWLEAGLATAEDDSL
;
A
#
# COMPACT_ATOMS: atom_id res chain seq x y z
N PHE A 1 8.16 22.65 -8.93
CA PHE A 1 7.14 22.75 -7.85
C PHE A 1 6.82 24.19 -7.42
N ASP A 2 7.56 25.21 -7.88
CA ASP A 2 7.39 26.64 -7.50
C ASP A 2 6.02 27.30 -7.77
N ASN A 3 5.11 26.64 -8.51
CA ASN A 3 3.74 27.13 -8.73
C ASN A 3 2.72 26.60 -7.71
N LEU A 4 3.05 25.53 -6.97
CA LEU A 4 2.16 24.92 -5.96
C LEU A 4 2.18 25.67 -4.63
N SER A 5 3.29 26.33 -4.31
CA SER A 5 3.41 27.24 -3.16
C SER A 5 2.42 28.40 -3.19
N ARG A 6 1.81 28.69 -4.35
CA ARG A 6 0.75 29.70 -4.52
C ARG A 6 -0.65 29.20 -4.14
N HIS A 7 -0.81 27.90 -3.95
CA HIS A 7 -2.10 27.28 -3.66
C HIS A 7 -2.18 26.89 -2.19
N THR A 8 -2.74 27.79 -1.37
CA THR A 8 -2.96 27.55 0.06
C THR A 8 -3.73 26.25 0.28
N GLY A 9 -3.18 25.34 1.11
CA GLY A 9 -3.82 24.07 1.46
C GLY A 9 -3.46 22.87 0.58
N ILE A 10 -2.59 23.04 -0.42
CA ILE A 10 -1.87 21.91 -1.04
C ILE A 10 -0.58 21.66 -0.25
N VAL A 11 -0.36 20.40 0.14
CA VAL A 11 0.88 19.96 0.80
C VAL A 11 1.56 18.92 -0.09
N ILE A 12 2.86 19.13 -0.34
CA ILE A 12 3.70 18.16 -1.04
C ILE A 12 4.52 17.42 0.01
N GLU A 13 4.51 16.11 -0.07
CA GLU A 13 5.28 15.20 0.77
C GLU A 13 6.24 14.42 -0.13
N ASP A 14 7.53 14.53 0.15
CA ASP A 14 8.57 13.70 -0.44
C ASP A 14 8.80 12.48 0.46
N LYS A 15 8.59 11.28 -0.08
CA LYS A 15 8.75 10.00 0.62
C LYS A 15 10.05 9.28 0.20
N GLY A 16 10.97 9.99 -0.45
CA GLY A 16 12.24 9.49 -0.98
C GLY A 16 12.08 8.81 -2.35
N HIS A 17 11.22 7.81 -2.44
CA HIS A 17 10.95 7.09 -3.71
C HIS A 17 9.64 7.48 -4.36
N SER A 18 8.83 8.32 -3.74
CA SER A 18 7.58 8.83 -4.30
C SER A 18 7.29 10.24 -3.81
N ILE A 19 6.46 10.97 -4.55
CA ILE A 19 6.01 12.31 -4.20
C ILE A 19 4.49 12.30 -4.10
N ALA A 20 3.96 12.64 -2.93
CA ALA A 20 2.53 12.73 -2.68
C ALA A 20 2.08 14.20 -2.60
N LEU A 21 0.98 14.52 -3.29
CA LEU A 21 0.30 15.80 -3.23
C LEU A 21 -1.02 15.61 -2.49
N HIS A 22 -1.09 16.16 -1.28
CA HIS A 22 -2.26 16.19 -0.42
C HIS A 22 -3.08 17.45 -0.70
N TYR A 23 -4.37 17.27 -0.98
CA TYR A 23 -5.32 18.36 -1.26
C TYR A 23 -6.47 18.36 -0.25
N ARG A 24 -6.26 17.77 0.93
CA ARG A 24 -7.27 17.67 1.99
C ARG A 24 -7.81 19.03 2.44
N GLN A 25 -6.94 20.05 2.48
CA GLN A 25 -7.29 21.42 2.87
C GLN A 25 -7.68 22.30 1.67
N ALA A 26 -7.63 21.77 0.45
CA ALA A 26 -7.95 22.49 -0.78
C ALA A 26 -8.77 21.61 -1.73
N LEU A 27 -9.92 21.12 -1.26
CA LEU A 27 -10.80 20.22 -2.03
C LEU A 27 -11.16 20.72 -3.44
N PRO A 28 -11.39 22.03 -3.68
CA PRO A 28 -11.62 22.54 -5.04
C PRO A 28 -10.46 22.27 -6.02
N LEU A 29 -9.25 22.05 -5.51
CA LEU A 29 -8.05 21.78 -6.31
C LEU A 29 -7.82 20.29 -6.60
N ALA A 30 -8.76 19.40 -6.24
CA ALA A 30 -8.61 17.96 -6.49
C ALA A 30 -8.37 17.67 -7.99
N SER A 31 -9.22 18.19 -8.87
CA SER A 31 -9.09 18.00 -10.33
C SER A 31 -7.79 18.57 -10.88
N TYR A 32 -7.36 19.73 -10.37
CA TYR A 32 -6.09 20.35 -10.75
C TYR A 32 -4.90 19.48 -10.33
N SER A 33 -4.88 19.03 -9.08
CA SER A 33 -3.82 18.19 -8.51
C SER A 33 -3.64 16.90 -9.30
N HIS A 34 -4.76 16.25 -9.65
CA HIS A 34 -4.76 15.03 -10.45
C HIS A 34 -4.25 15.25 -11.88
N LYS A 35 -4.68 16.33 -12.54
CA LYS A 35 -4.21 16.69 -13.89
C LYS A 35 -2.71 16.99 -13.88
N LEU A 36 -2.25 17.74 -12.89
CA LEU A 36 -0.85 18.11 -12.75
C LEU A 36 0.04 16.87 -12.63
N LEU A 37 -0.25 15.96 -11.70
CA LEU A 37 0.56 14.76 -11.52
C LEU A 37 0.52 13.83 -12.74
N ARG A 38 -0.63 13.75 -13.45
CA ARG A 38 -0.71 13.00 -14.71
C ARG A 38 0.17 13.60 -15.81
N SER A 39 0.22 14.94 -15.93
CA SER A 39 1.13 15.61 -16.87
C SER A 39 2.59 15.29 -16.54
N LEU A 40 2.96 15.44 -15.27
CA LEU A 40 4.33 15.17 -14.81
C LEU A 40 4.76 13.72 -15.06
N VAL A 41 3.89 12.74 -14.83
CA VAL A 41 4.19 11.34 -15.15
C VAL A 41 4.33 11.11 -16.65
N SER A 42 3.46 11.74 -17.46
CA SER A 42 3.55 11.66 -18.92
C SER A 42 4.87 12.22 -19.46
N GLU A 43 5.44 13.24 -18.80
CA GLU A 43 6.73 13.83 -19.14
C GLU A 43 7.91 12.99 -18.61
N ALA A 44 7.78 12.44 -17.39
CA ALA A 44 8.82 11.64 -16.73
C ALA A 44 9.02 10.24 -17.38
N GLY A 45 7.99 9.71 -18.03
CA GLY A 45 8.05 8.46 -18.78
C GLY A 45 7.41 7.26 -18.07
N PRO A 46 7.45 6.08 -18.72
CA PRO A 46 6.68 4.90 -18.31
C PRO A 46 7.17 4.25 -17.01
N GLU A 47 8.35 4.64 -16.53
CA GLU A 47 8.92 4.21 -15.24
C GLU A 47 8.16 4.77 -14.03
N PHE A 48 7.21 5.68 -14.24
CA PHE A 48 6.41 6.30 -13.17
C PHE A 48 4.91 6.09 -13.40
N ALA A 49 4.15 6.02 -12.31
CA ALA A 49 2.70 5.88 -12.31
C ALA A 49 2.06 6.83 -11.30
N VAL A 50 0.81 7.23 -11.60
CA VAL A 50 -0.02 7.98 -10.67
C VAL A 50 -0.86 7.03 -9.83
N GLN A 51 -0.75 7.14 -8.51
CA GLN A 51 -1.61 6.43 -7.55
C GLN A 51 -2.56 7.43 -6.88
N THR A 52 -3.85 7.11 -6.83
CA THR A 52 -4.87 7.95 -6.19
C THR A 52 -5.22 7.40 -4.81
N GLY A 53 -5.39 8.31 -3.84
CA GLY A 53 -5.78 7.95 -2.49
C GLY A 53 -6.79 8.94 -1.91
N LYS A 54 -7.18 8.74 -0.64
CA LYS A 54 -8.18 9.57 0.02
C LYS A 54 -7.64 11.00 0.25
N ARG A 55 -8.02 11.91 -0.63
CA ARG A 55 -7.60 13.33 -0.63
C ARG A 55 -6.10 13.53 -0.86
N VAL A 56 -5.49 12.59 -1.59
CA VAL A 56 -4.07 12.60 -1.99
C VAL A 56 -3.93 12.01 -3.39
N VAL A 57 -2.94 12.46 -4.14
CA VAL A 57 -2.50 11.86 -5.40
C VAL A 57 -0.98 11.77 -5.38
N GLU A 58 -0.42 10.64 -5.78
CA GLU A 58 1.00 10.30 -5.61
C GLU A 58 1.63 9.91 -6.95
N ILE A 59 2.86 10.35 -7.20
CA ILE A 59 3.73 9.80 -8.25
C ILE A 59 4.66 8.80 -7.59
N LYS A 60 4.72 7.58 -8.13
CA LYS A 60 5.57 6.49 -7.66
C LYS A 60 6.18 5.73 -8.84
N PRO A 61 7.22 4.91 -8.65
CA PRO A 61 7.71 3.99 -9.67
C PRO A 61 6.58 3.10 -10.18
N ALA A 62 6.50 2.96 -11.50
CA ALA A 62 5.57 2.08 -12.18
C ALA A 62 5.89 0.62 -11.85
N GLY A 63 4.87 -0.24 -11.84
CA GLY A 63 5.03 -1.68 -11.61
C GLY A 63 5.42 -2.07 -10.19
N LYS A 64 5.59 -1.14 -9.24
CA LYS A 64 5.88 -1.46 -7.83
C LYS A 64 4.62 -1.35 -6.98
N ASP A 65 3.77 -2.36 -7.02
CA ASP A 65 2.65 -2.52 -6.08
C ASP A 65 3.00 -3.49 -4.94
N LYS A 66 2.11 -3.62 -3.95
CA LYS A 66 2.35 -4.49 -2.80
C LYS A 66 2.41 -5.97 -3.20
N GLY A 67 1.78 -6.37 -4.30
CA GLY A 67 1.89 -7.73 -4.84
C GLY A 67 3.28 -7.99 -5.40
N VAL A 68 3.85 -7.04 -6.15
CA VAL A 68 5.24 -7.13 -6.62
C VAL A 68 6.23 -7.18 -5.45
N ALA A 69 6.03 -6.36 -4.42
CA ALA A 69 6.86 -6.44 -3.20
C ALA A 69 6.79 -7.82 -2.53
N VAL A 70 5.61 -8.44 -2.46
CA VAL A 70 5.46 -9.82 -1.93
C VAL A 70 6.26 -10.81 -2.79
N MET A 71 6.15 -10.75 -4.12
CA MET A 71 6.91 -11.64 -5.01
C MET A 71 8.42 -11.49 -4.82
N GLU A 72 8.91 -10.25 -4.71
CA GLU A 72 10.32 -9.94 -4.46
C GLU A 72 10.79 -10.55 -3.14
N PHE A 73 10.08 -10.30 -2.03
CA PHE A 73 10.44 -10.91 -0.75
C PHE A 73 10.45 -12.44 -0.80
N MET A 74 9.43 -13.06 -1.41
CA MET A 74 9.35 -14.53 -1.51
C MET A 74 10.48 -15.15 -2.35
N SER A 75 11.16 -14.35 -3.17
CA SER A 75 12.34 -14.78 -3.95
C SER A 75 13.67 -14.64 -3.19
N GLU A 76 13.65 -14.09 -1.97
CA GLU A 76 14.84 -13.80 -1.16
C GLU A 76 14.82 -14.55 0.19
N ALA A 77 16.01 -14.87 0.72
CA ALA A 77 16.12 -15.39 2.07
C ALA A 77 15.75 -14.30 3.09
N PRO A 78 15.07 -14.62 4.21
CA PRO A 78 14.72 -15.96 4.70
C PRO A 78 13.36 -16.49 4.22
N PHE A 79 12.70 -15.83 3.25
CA PHE A 79 11.32 -16.12 2.85
C PHE A 79 11.19 -17.24 1.81
N ILE A 80 12.27 -17.56 1.07
CA ILE A 80 12.29 -18.67 0.11
C ILE A 80 11.72 -19.95 0.75
N GLY A 81 10.75 -20.56 0.07
CA GLY A 81 10.12 -21.82 0.48
C GLY A 81 9.10 -21.70 1.62
N ARG A 82 8.89 -20.51 2.20
CA ARG A 82 7.86 -20.29 3.22
C ARG A 82 6.48 -20.06 2.60
N THR A 83 5.44 -20.22 3.40
CA THR A 83 4.07 -19.83 3.04
C THR A 83 3.85 -18.36 3.41
N PRO A 84 3.48 -17.48 2.45
CA PRO A 84 3.26 -16.08 2.77
C PRO A 84 1.97 -15.86 3.57
N VAL A 85 2.06 -14.99 4.57
CA VAL A 85 0.90 -14.44 5.31
C VAL A 85 0.91 -12.93 5.12
N PHE A 86 -0.18 -12.37 4.62
CA PHE A 86 -0.28 -10.93 4.33
C PHE A 86 -1.58 -10.35 4.90
N VAL A 87 -1.44 -9.33 5.74
CA VAL A 87 -2.52 -8.66 6.45
C VAL A 87 -2.58 -7.20 6.02
N GLY A 88 -3.74 -6.71 5.57
CA GLY A 88 -3.90 -5.34 5.06
C GLY A 88 -5.32 -4.79 5.21
N ASP A 89 -5.46 -3.46 5.19
CA ASP A 89 -6.70 -2.75 5.50
C ASP A 89 -7.19 -1.81 4.37
N ASP A 90 -6.35 -1.48 3.39
CA ASP A 90 -6.69 -0.53 2.33
C ASP A 90 -6.76 -1.20 0.95
N THR A 91 -7.18 -0.43 -0.05
CA THR A 91 -7.42 -0.87 -1.43
C THR A 91 -6.13 -1.32 -2.12
N THR A 92 -4.98 -0.76 -1.74
CA THR A 92 -3.68 -1.16 -2.30
C THR A 92 -3.23 -2.54 -1.85
N ASP A 93 -3.78 -3.05 -0.74
CA ASP A 93 -3.46 -4.37 -0.20
C ASP A 93 -4.05 -5.50 -1.05
N GLU A 94 -5.06 -5.18 -1.87
CA GLU A 94 -5.70 -6.15 -2.78
C GLU A 94 -4.70 -6.75 -3.79
N TYR A 95 -3.70 -5.98 -4.24
CA TYR A 95 -2.61 -6.50 -5.08
C TYR A 95 -1.79 -7.57 -4.33
N GLY A 96 -1.50 -7.33 -3.04
CA GLY A 96 -0.85 -8.30 -2.17
C GLY A 96 -1.70 -9.55 -1.96
N PHE A 97 -3.00 -9.40 -1.69
CA PHE A 97 -3.90 -10.53 -1.49
C PHE A 97 -3.99 -11.44 -2.71
N VAL A 98 -4.09 -10.88 -3.92
CA VAL A 98 -4.15 -11.68 -5.16
C VAL A 98 -2.88 -12.51 -5.34
N VAL A 99 -1.70 -11.92 -5.15
CA VAL A 99 -0.42 -12.62 -5.25
C VAL A 99 -0.31 -13.72 -4.21
N VAL A 100 -0.58 -13.42 -2.94
CA VAL A 100 -0.53 -14.40 -1.84
C VAL A 100 -1.51 -15.55 -2.08
N ASN A 101 -2.69 -15.26 -2.59
CA ASN A 101 -3.67 -16.29 -2.94
C ASN A 101 -3.17 -17.22 -4.03
N GLY A 102 -2.48 -16.69 -5.04
CA GLY A 102 -1.87 -17.48 -6.13
C GLY A 102 -0.67 -18.31 -5.69
N MET A 103 -0.10 -18.02 -4.52
CA MET A 103 0.96 -18.80 -3.87
C MET A 103 0.41 -19.74 -2.79
N ASP A 104 -0.90 -19.98 -2.76
CA ASP A 104 -1.61 -20.76 -1.74
C ASP A 104 -1.35 -20.30 -0.29
N GLY A 105 -0.98 -19.02 -0.11
CA GLY A 105 -0.78 -18.40 1.19
C GLY A 105 -2.06 -17.89 1.86
N HIS A 106 -1.86 -17.17 2.97
CA HIS A 106 -2.93 -16.62 3.80
C HIS A 106 -3.03 -15.10 3.65
N SER A 107 -4.07 -14.66 2.92
CA SER A 107 -4.43 -13.25 2.79
C SER A 107 -5.53 -12.87 3.78
N VAL A 108 -5.33 -11.78 4.53
CA VAL A 108 -6.26 -11.36 5.59
C VAL A 108 -6.61 -9.87 5.45
N LYS A 109 -7.90 -9.59 5.25
CA LYS A 109 -8.42 -8.21 5.27
C LYS A 109 -8.68 -7.75 6.69
N VAL A 110 -8.33 -6.51 7.01
CA VAL A 110 -8.73 -5.84 8.25
C VAL A 110 -9.88 -4.88 7.95
N GLY A 111 -10.92 -4.91 8.79
CA GLY A 111 -12.06 -4.03 8.64
C GLY A 111 -13.11 -4.52 7.64
N ALA A 112 -14.04 -3.63 7.29
CA ALA A 112 -15.14 -3.92 6.36
C ALA A 112 -14.70 -3.75 4.88
N GLY A 113 -15.64 -4.02 3.96
CA GLY A 113 -15.46 -3.80 2.52
C GLY A 113 -15.16 -5.06 1.73
N LYS A 114 -15.42 -4.99 0.42
CA LYS A 114 -15.11 -6.07 -0.54
C LYS A 114 -13.61 -6.28 -0.62
N THR A 115 -13.20 -7.53 -0.78
CA THR A 115 -11.78 -7.92 -0.79
C THR A 115 -11.60 -9.26 -1.51
N ALA A 116 -10.42 -9.47 -2.07
CA ALA A 116 -9.91 -10.75 -2.54
C ALA A 116 -9.28 -11.59 -1.41
N ALA A 117 -9.07 -11.02 -0.21
CA ALA A 117 -8.53 -11.76 0.92
C ALA A 117 -9.41 -12.97 1.29
N LYS A 118 -8.78 -14.11 1.62
CA LYS A 118 -9.47 -15.35 2.03
C LYS A 118 -10.00 -15.26 3.46
N TRP A 119 -9.37 -14.47 4.30
CA TRP A 119 -9.70 -14.31 5.73
C TRP A 119 -9.96 -12.86 6.10
N ARG A 120 -10.53 -12.63 7.30
CA ARG A 120 -10.84 -11.29 7.76
C ARG A 120 -10.71 -11.12 9.27
N PHE A 121 -10.04 -10.04 9.68
CA PHE A 121 -10.14 -9.48 11.03
C PHE A 121 -11.12 -8.30 11.05
N ARG A 122 -11.85 -8.17 12.15
CA ARG A 122 -12.82 -7.09 12.33
C ARG A 122 -12.16 -5.71 12.37
N ASP A 123 -11.03 -5.61 13.07
CA ASP A 123 -10.33 -4.36 13.35
C ASP A 123 -8.85 -4.64 13.68
N VAL A 124 -8.11 -3.56 13.92
CA VAL A 124 -6.67 -3.60 14.23
C VAL A 124 -6.41 -4.30 15.57
N ASP A 125 -7.31 -4.18 16.54
CA ASP A 125 -7.14 -4.83 17.86
C ASP A 125 -7.18 -6.35 17.74
N ALA A 126 -8.04 -6.89 16.87
CA ALA A 126 -8.06 -8.32 16.58
C ALA A 126 -6.74 -8.82 15.97
N VAL A 127 -6.12 -8.02 15.09
CA VAL A 127 -4.79 -8.35 14.51
C VAL A 127 -3.73 -8.40 15.60
N ARG A 128 -3.70 -7.40 16.50
CA ARG A 128 -2.73 -7.33 17.59
C ARG A 128 -2.81 -8.54 18.51
N LYS A 129 -4.02 -8.89 18.95
CA LYS A 129 -4.25 -10.08 19.79
C LYS A 129 -3.81 -11.38 19.11
N TRP A 130 -4.03 -11.50 17.80
CA TRP A 130 -3.59 -12.66 17.04
C TRP A 130 -2.05 -12.75 16.96
N LEU A 131 -1.36 -11.64 16.73
CA LEU A 131 0.11 -11.59 16.74
C LEU A 131 0.70 -11.91 18.12
N GLU A 132 0.13 -11.34 19.19
CA GLU A 132 0.55 -11.60 20.57
C GLU A 132 0.41 -13.08 20.94
N ALA A 133 -0.72 -13.70 20.58
CA ALA A 133 -0.94 -15.13 20.81
C ALA A 133 0.06 -16.01 20.04
N GLY A 134 0.37 -15.64 18.79
CA GLY A 134 1.33 -16.38 17.96
C GLY A 134 2.78 -16.30 18.47
N LEU A 135 3.17 -15.16 19.04
CA LEU A 135 4.49 -14.99 19.66
C LEU A 135 4.62 -15.84 20.92
N ALA A 136 3.60 -15.87 21.77
CA ALA A 136 3.60 -16.69 22.99
C ALA A 136 3.71 -18.19 22.69
N THR A 137 3.12 -18.66 21.58
CA THR A 137 3.27 -20.07 21.16
C THR A 137 4.63 -20.40 20.57
N ALA A 138 5.28 -19.45 19.87
CA ALA A 138 6.61 -19.68 19.29
C ALA A 138 7.71 -19.77 20.36
N GLU A 139 7.53 -19.11 21.50
CA GLU A 139 8.41 -19.21 22.66
C GLU A 139 8.28 -20.58 23.39
N ASP A 140 7.12 -21.23 23.30
CA ASP A 140 6.86 -22.53 23.93
C ASP A 140 7.38 -23.70 23.05
N ASP A 141 7.35 -23.54 21.72
CA ASP A 141 7.87 -24.52 20.74
C ASP A 141 9.40 -24.49 20.56
N SER A 142 10.12 -23.65 21.32
CA SER A 142 11.59 -23.55 21.29
C SER A 142 12.31 -24.21 22.48
N LEU A 143 11.61 -25.08 23.21
CA LEU A 143 12.12 -26.02 24.23
C LEU A 143 12.18 -27.46 23.69
#